data_AF-A0A843Y3U2-F1
#
_entry.id   AF-A0A843Y3U2-F1
#
_cell.length_a   1.000
_cell.length_b   1.000
_cell.length_c   1.000
_cell.angle_alpha   90.00
_cell.angle_beta   90.00
_cell.angle_gamma   90.00
#
_symmetry.space_group_name_H-M   'P 1'
#
loop_
_entity.id
_entity.type
_entity.pdbx_description
1 polymer ?
#
loop_
_entity_poly.entity_id
_entity_poly.type
_entity_poly.pdbx_seq_one_letter_code
_entity_poly.pdbx_strand_id
1 'polypeptide(L)'
;MFLNKYPTLQKRISSVPTVYDSVKNGGLSFVEIDKYFKDGASEWWIRTMVIDLFMVLGAFDVTTPYQFKAIAQRIRQEYYHVTPSELTRFFYEFSMGEYGEIYVGKTVNPQRLFIALDKYMCKVYEKRAEIDSQRNLDKQKIEDEKARMNAISYEEYCRRVGIDPKESPLEKLKRKLEKESKRDKNGRRK
;
A
#
# COMPACT_ATOMS: atom_id res chain seq x y z
N MET A 1 -2.12 -20.93 -15.99
CA MET A 1 -2.62 -19.54 -15.95
C MET A 1 -2.24 -18.83 -14.64
N PHE A 2 -2.60 -19.38 -13.47
CA PHE A 2 -2.31 -18.75 -12.16
C PHE A 2 -0.81 -18.71 -11.79
N LEU A 3 -0.07 -19.83 -11.89
CA LEU A 3 1.40 -19.84 -11.65
C LEU A 3 2.21 -19.03 -12.67
N ASN A 4 1.69 -18.81 -13.89
CA ASN A 4 2.36 -17.95 -14.86
C ASN A 4 2.29 -16.48 -14.40
N LYS A 5 1.19 -16.10 -13.74
CA LYS A 5 1.01 -14.76 -13.16
C LYS A 5 1.74 -14.62 -11.83
N TYR A 6 1.78 -15.67 -11.03
CA TYR A 6 2.42 -15.70 -9.71
C TYR A 6 3.38 -16.89 -9.59
N PRO A 7 4.58 -16.81 -10.19
CA PRO A 7 5.54 -17.90 -10.16
C PRO A 7 6.08 -18.12 -8.75
N THR A 8 6.46 -19.37 -8.46
CA THR A 8 7.10 -19.71 -7.19
C THR A 8 8.53 -19.18 -7.14
N LEU A 9 9.19 -19.22 -5.97
CA LEU A 9 10.56 -18.71 -5.83
C LEU A 9 11.52 -19.33 -6.85
N GLN A 10 11.45 -20.64 -7.04
CA GLN A 10 12.36 -21.37 -7.95
C GLN A 10 12.09 -21.07 -9.43
N LYS A 11 10.85 -20.71 -9.79
CA LYS A 11 10.44 -20.52 -11.18
C LYS A 11 10.42 -19.06 -11.63
N ARG A 12 10.82 -18.14 -10.75
CA ARG A 12 10.69 -16.71 -11.00
C ARG A 12 11.95 -16.18 -11.70
N ILE A 13 11.74 -15.50 -12.83
CA ILE A 13 12.80 -14.91 -13.66
C ILE A 13 13.17 -13.49 -13.17
N SER A 14 12.20 -12.75 -12.61
CA SER A 14 12.39 -11.38 -12.10
C SER A 14 12.27 -11.32 -10.58
N SER A 15 13.23 -10.68 -9.93
CA SER A 15 13.21 -10.52 -8.47
C SER A 15 12.15 -9.50 -8.02
N VAL A 16 11.64 -9.68 -6.80
CA VAL A 16 11.00 -8.61 -6.02
C VAL A 16 12.06 -8.14 -5.04
N PRO A 17 12.86 -7.11 -5.37
CA PRO A 17 14.13 -6.89 -4.69
C PRO A 17 13.99 -6.15 -3.37
N THR A 18 12.88 -5.43 -3.15
CA THR A 18 12.65 -4.69 -1.91
C THR A 18 11.21 -4.83 -1.42
N VAL A 19 10.97 -4.44 -0.15
CA VAL A 19 9.62 -4.29 0.41
C VAL A 19 8.84 -3.19 -0.34
N TYR A 20 9.52 -2.13 -0.79
CA TYR A 20 8.88 -1.10 -1.60
C TYR A 20 8.33 -1.66 -2.91
N ASP A 21 9.13 -2.46 -3.63
CA ASP A 21 8.70 -3.07 -4.89
C ASP A 21 7.60 -4.10 -4.66
N SER A 22 7.65 -4.85 -3.56
CA SER A 22 6.62 -5.83 -3.22
C SER A 22 5.25 -5.18 -3.04
N VAL A 23 5.20 -4.01 -2.40
CA VAL A 23 3.99 -3.21 -2.22
C VAL A 23 3.60 -2.46 -3.50
N LYS A 24 4.56 -1.80 -4.17
CA LYS A 24 4.32 -0.99 -5.37
C LYS A 24 3.75 -1.81 -6.52
N ASN A 25 4.27 -3.03 -6.72
CA ASN A 25 3.79 -3.92 -7.77
C ASN A 25 2.30 -4.26 -7.63
N GLY A 26 1.78 -4.23 -6.40
CA GLY A 26 0.37 -4.45 -6.09
C GLY A 26 -0.16 -5.76 -6.66
N GLY A 27 -1.40 -5.71 -7.13
CA GLY A 27 -2.13 -6.84 -7.71
C GLY A 27 -3.22 -7.37 -6.79
N LEU A 28 -3.80 -8.49 -7.19
CA LEU A 28 -4.87 -9.14 -6.43
C LEU A 28 -4.34 -9.66 -5.09
N SER A 29 -5.02 -9.32 -4.00
CA SER A 29 -4.89 -9.97 -2.70
C SER A 29 -5.32 -11.43 -2.74
N PHE A 30 -4.97 -12.22 -1.73
CA PHE A 30 -5.37 -13.64 -1.71
C PHE A 30 -6.89 -13.85 -1.72
N VAL A 31 -7.66 -12.99 -1.04
CA VAL A 31 -9.13 -13.03 -1.10
C VAL A 31 -9.67 -12.72 -2.50
N GLU A 32 -9.04 -11.80 -3.22
CA GLU A 32 -9.42 -11.49 -4.60
C GLU A 32 -8.98 -12.58 -5.58
N ILE A 33 -7.84 -13.22 -5.33
CA ILE A 33 -7.36 -14.37 -6.09
C ILE A 33 -8.34 -15.53 -6.02
N ASP A 34 -8.83 -15.86 -4.83
CA ASP A 34 -9.78 -16.97 -4.68
C ASP A 34 -11.10 -16.68 -5.39
N LYS A 35 -11.55 -15.42 -5.37
CA LYS A 35 -12.73 -14.97 -6.13
C LYS A 35 -12.52 -15.01 -7.63
N TYR A 36 -11.35 -14.58 -8.11
CA TYR A 36 -11.06 -14.43 -9.53
C TYR A 36 -10.72 -15.76 -10.22
N PHE A 37 -9.93 -16.62 -9.56
CA PHE A 37 -9.44 -17.86 -10.16
C PHE A 37 -10.29 -19.06 -9.75
N LYS A 38 -10.33 -19.36 -8.45
CA LYS A 38 -11.10 -20.46 -7.84
C LYS A 38 -10.90 -20.40 -6.33
N ASP A 39 -11.94 -20.76 -5.57
CA ASP A 39 -11.79 -20.95 -4.13
C ASP A 39 -10.65 -21.94 -3.80
N GLY A 40 -9.81 -21.57 -2.84
CA GLY A 40 -8.59 -22.30 -2.47
C GLY A 40 -7.38 -22.14 -3.40
N ALA A 41 -7.45 -21.34 -4.47
CA ALA A 41 -6.31 -21.12 -5.38
C ALA A 41 -5.11 -20.50 -4.65
N SER A 42 -5.36 -19.54 -3.76
CA SER A 42 -4.33 -18.89 -2.96
C SER A 42 -3.75 -19.82 -1.88
N GLU A 43 -4.56 -20.65 -1.20
CA GLU A 43 -4.06 -21.66 -0.25
C GLU A 43 -3.08 -22.61 -0.96
N TRP A 44 -3.47 -23.10 -2.14
CA TRP A 44 -2.62 -23.98 -2.95
C TRP A 44 -1.31 -23.29 -3.35
N TRP A 45 -1.37 -22.02 -3.72
CA TRP A 45 -0.19 -21.21 -4.02
C TRP A 45 0.75 -21.09 -2.83
N ILE A 46 0.23 -20.67 -1.68
CA ILE A 46 0.98 -20.47 -0.45
C ILE A 46 1.62 -21.80 -0.04
N ARG A 47 0.88 -22.90 -0.10
CA ARG A 47 1.42 -24.23 0.18
C ARG A 47 2.62 -24.56 -0.71
N THR A 48 2.54 -24.22 -1.99
CA THR A 48 3.63 -24.44 -2.94
C THR A 48 4.85 -23.58 -2.58
N MET A 49 4.65 -22.31 -2.19
CA MET A 49 5.73 -21.44 -1.71
C MET A 49 6.38 -21.93 -0.41
N VAL A 50 5.60 -22.46 0.52
CA VAL A 50 6.13 -23.05 1.77
C VAL A 50 6.94 -24.31 1.48
N ILE A 51 6.49 -25.15 0.55
CA ILE A 51 7.24 -26.33 0.09
C ILE A 51 8.58 -25.89 -0.53
N ASP A 52 8.57 -24.91 -1.44
CA ASP A 52 9.78 -24.36 -2.05
C ASP A 52 10.75 -23.80 -1.00
N LEU A 53 10.23 -23.04 -0.02
CA LEU A 53 11.04 -22.53 1.08
C LEU A 53 11.70 -23.69 1.86
N PHE A 54 10.94 -24.70 2.23
CA PHE A 54 11.46 -25.81 3.05
C PHE A 54 12.44 -26.67 2.26
N MET A 55 12.31 -26.78 0.94
CA MET A 55 13.33 -27.39 0.09
C MET A 55 14.64 -26.60 0.16
N VAL A 56 14.58 -25.27 0.04
CA VAL A 56 15.78 -24.40 0.14
C VAL A 56 16.44 -24.49 1.52
N LEU A 57 15.63 -24.55 2.59
CA LEU A 57 16.15 -24.64 3.95
C LEU A 57 16.66 -26.04 4.34
N GLY A 58 16.47 -27.06 3.50
CA GLY A 58 16.77 -28.47 3.84
C GLY A 58 15.77 -29.13 4.80
N ALA A 59 14.62 -28.49 5.00
CA ALA A 59 13.60 -28.84 6.00
C ALA A 59 12.46 -29.70 5.42
N PHE A 60 12.53 -30.01 4.13
CA PHE A 60 11.46 -30.72 3.40
C PHE A 60 11.22 -32.13 3.95
N ASP A 61 12.26 -32.95 4.08
CA ASP A 61 12.15 -34.36 4.44
C ASP A 61 11.65 -34.58 5.88
N VAL A 62 11.82 -33.59 6.75
CA VAL A 62 11.38 -33.61 8.15
C VAL A 62 9.99 -32.99 8.35
N THR A 63 9.29 -32.64 7.26
CA THR A 63 7.99 -31.96 7.30
C THR A 63 6.92 -32.74 6.53
N THR A 64 5.78 -32.96 7.17
CA THR A 64 4.68 -33.73 6.58
C THR A 64 3.82 -32.91 5.62
N PRO A 65 3.15 -33.55 4.64
CA PRO A 65 2.16 -32.88 3.78
C PRO A 65 1.04 -32.15 4.55
N TYR A 66 0.63 -32.70 5.71
CA TYR A 66 -0.37 -32.08 6.58
C TYR A 66 0.16 -30.78 7.21
N GLN A 67 1.42 -30.76 7.66
CA GLN A 67 2.04 -29.54 8.18
C GLN A 67 2.11 -28.45 7.11
N PHE A 68 2.51 -28.79 5.88
CA PHE A 68 2.51 -27.82 4.77
C PHE A 68 1.13 -27.22 4.51
N LYS A 69 0.09 -28.06 4.48
CA LYS A 69 -1.30 -27.60 4.34
C LYS A 69 -1.71 -26.70 5.51
N ALA A 70 -1.43 -27.10 6.74
CA ALA A 70 -1.80 -26.35 7.93
C ALA A 70 -1.08 -24.99 8.04
N ILE A 71 0.18 -24.91 7.58
CA ILE A 71 0.91 -23.63 7.50
C ILE A 71 0.24 -22.72 6.46
N ALA A 72 -0.02 -23.24 5.26
CA ALA A 72 -0.63 -22.46 4.19
C ALA A 72 -2.02 -21.92 4.57
N GLN A 73 -2.83 -22.74 5.23
CA GLN A 73 -4.16 -22.34 5.71
C GLN A 73 -4.08 -21.21 6.73
N ARG A 74 -3.18 -21.30 7.71
CA ARG A 74 -2.98 -20.23 8.70
C ARG A 74 -2.52 -18.93 8.06
N ILE A 75 -1.54 -18.98 7.16
CA ILE A 75 -1.09 -17.79 6.42
C ILE A 75 -2.25 -17.19 5.63
N ARG A 76 -3.01 -18.03 4.91
CA ARG A 76 -4.14 -17.57 4.11
C ARG A 76 -5.25 -16.93 4.94
N GLN A 77 -5.53 -17.48 6.12
CA GLN A 77 -6.58 -16.98 7.02
C GLN A 77 -6.18 -15.62 7.63
N GLU A 78 -4.98 -15.52 8.19
CA GLU A 78 -4.54 -14.30 8.88
C GLU A 78 -4.17 -13.16 7.89
N TYR A 79 -3.60 -13.51 6.74
CA TYR A 79 -3.04 -12.54 5.80
C TYR A 79 -3.81 -12.51 4.47
N TYR A 80 -5.14 -12.67 4.52
CA TYR A 80 -5.99 -12.75 3.32
C TYR A 80 -5.94 -11.51 2.39
N HIS A 81 -5.62 -10.34 2.95
CA HIS A 81 -5.50 -9.05 2.27
C HIS A 81 -4.12 -8.81 1.65
N VAL A 82 -3.18 -9.73 1.85
CA VAL A 82 -1.82 -9.64 1.31
C VAL A 82 -1.77 -10.12 -0.13
N THR A 83 -0.89 -9.53 -0.92
CA THR A 83 -0.63 -9.92 -2.31
C THR A 83 0.47 -10.98 -2.42
N PRO A 84 0.49 -11.78 -3.50
CA PRO A 84 1.58 -12.71 -3.76
C PRO A 84 2.97 -12.03 -3.81
N SER A 85 3.07 -10.79 -4.28
CA SER A 85 4.34 -10.06 -4.37
C SER A 85 4.94 -9.78 -2.99
N GLU A 86 4.11 -9.30 -2.06
CA GLU A 86 4.48 -9.06 -0.65
C GLU A 86 4.93 -10.36 0.02
N LEU A 87 4.15 -11.44 -0.13
CA LEU A 87 4.52 -12.72 0.48
C LEU A 87 5.73 -13.38 -0.20
N THR A 88 5.95 -13.16 -1.50
CA THR A 88 7.15 -13.64 -2.20
C THR A 88 8.41 -13.03 -1.60
N ARG A 89 8.40 -11.71 -1.37
CA ARG A 89 9.56 -11.02 -0.78
C ARG A 89 9.86 -11.55 0.62
N PHE A 90 8.82 -11.80 1.43
CA PHE A 90 9.00 -12.48 2.72
C PHE A 90 9.73 -13.81 2.60
N PHE A 91 9.24 -14.72 1.74
CA PHE A 91 9.86 -16.04 1.61
C PHE A 91 11.32 -15.95 1.13
N TYR A 92 11.64 -14.97 0.28
CA TYR A 92 13.03 -14.70 -0.11
C TYR A 92 13.89 -14.26 1.08
N GLU A 93 13.47 -13.22 1.83
CA GLU A 93 14.23 -12.73 2.98
C GLU A 93 14.38 -13.81 4.08
N PHE A 94 13.33 -14.60 4.31
CA PHE A 94 13.39 -15.72 5.24
C PHE A 94 14.39 -16.78 4.79
N SER A 95 14.41 -17.11 3.49
CA SER A 95 15.37 -18.08 2.95
C SER A 95 16.83 -17.61 3.05
N MET A 96 17.05 -16.30 3.13
CA MET A 96 18.36 -15.67 3.33
C MET A 96 18.76 -15.56 4.81
N GLY A 97 17.91 -16.02 5.74
CA GLY A 97 18.21 -16.02 7.17
C GLY A 97 17.95 -14.69 7.89
N GLU A 98 17.31 -13.71 7.25
CA GLU A 98 17.04 -12.39 7.85
C GLU A 98 16.17 -12.46 9.13
N TYR A 99 15.47 -13.58 9.33
CA TYR A 99 14.56 -13.80 10.46
C TYR A 99 14.98 -15.00 11.34
N GLY A 100 16.21 -15.49 11.18
CA GLY A 100 16.73 -16.66 11.90
C GLY A 100 16.30 -17.99 11.28
N GLU A 101 16.50 -19.07 12.05
CA GLU A 101 16.34 -20.45 11.56
C GLU A 101 15.04 -21.10 12.01
N ILE A 102 14.45 -21.94 11.17
CA ILE A 102 13.21 -22.67 11.49
C ILE A 102 13.44 -23.94 12.35
N TYR A 103 14.68 -24.38 12.49
CA TYR A 103 15.03 -25.64 13.13
C TYR A 103 14.97 -25.59 14.66
N VAL A 104 14.51 -26.70 15.25
CA VAL A 104 14.61 -27.03 16.68
C VAL A 104 15.08 -28.48 16.79
N GLY A 105 16.37 -28.67 17.06
CA GLY A 105 17.01 -29.97 17.04
C GLY A 105 16.96 -30.60 15.65
N LYS A 106 16.35 -31.78 15.53
CA LYS A 106 16.15 -32.50 14.25
C LYS A 106 14.79 -32.25 13.59
N THR A 107 14.03 -31.29 14.11
CA THR A 107 12.66 -30.99 13.66
C THR A 107 12.53 -29.52 13.29
N VAL A 108 11.38 -29.16 12.73
CA VAL A 108 11.01 -27.78 12.40
C VAL A 108 9.99 -27.25 13.39
N ASN A 109 10.10 -25.97 13.75
CA ASN A 109 9.05 -25.26 14.48
C ASN A 109 8.41 -24.19 13.58
N PRO A 110 7.21 -24.45 13.01
CA PRO A 110 6.49 -23.48 12.18
C PRO A 110 6.17 -22.16 12.88
N GLN A 111 6.15 -22.10 14.21
CA GLN A 111 5.94 -20.84 14.93
C GLN A 111 7.03 -19.81 14.63
N ARG A 112 8.27 -20.25 14.37
CA ARG A 112 9.36 -19.35 13.98
C ARG A 112 9.07 -18.67 12.64
N LEU A 113 8.46 -19.39 11.70
CA LEU A 113 8.00 -18.82 10.42
C LEU A 113 6.90 -17.78 10.64
N PHE A 114 5.93 -18.06 11.52
CA PHE A 114 4.84 -17.11 11.79
C PHE A 114 5.32 -15.84 12.50
N ILE A 115 6.23 -15.96 13.46
CA ILE A 115 6.84 -14.80 14.14
C ILE A 115 7.62 -13.94 13.14
N ALA A 116 8.36 -14.57 12.22
CA ALA A 116 9.06 -13.86 11.17
C ALA A 116 8.11 -13.15 10.21
N LEU A 117 7.02 -13.83 9.83
CA LEU A 117 6.00 -13.29 8.95
C LEU A 117 5.32 -12.06 9.57
N ASP A 118 4.96 -12.13 10.84
CA ASP A 118 4.37 -11.01 11.58
C ASP A 118 5.31 -9.78 11.60
N LYS A 119 6.59 -10.00 11.93
CA LYS A 119 7.62 -8.95 11.87
C LYS A 119 7.77 -8.35 10.47
N TYR A 120 7.72 -9.18 9.42
CA TYR A 120 7.79 -8.71 8.04
C TYR A 120 6.55 -7.88 7.67
N MET A 121 5.37 -8.27 8.14
CA MET A 121 4.12 -7.57 7.82
C MET A 121 4.09 -6.15 8.39
N CYS A 122 4.72 -5.89 9.53
CA CYS A 122 4.93 -4.52 10.02
C CYS A 122 5.65 -3.65 8.97
N LYS A 123 6.73 -4.16 8.36
CA LYS A 123 7.46 -3.46 7.30
C LYS A 123 6.58 -3.18 6.07
N VAL A 124 5.73 -4.15 5.70
CA VAL A 124 4.78 -4.01 4.59
C VAL A 124 3.76 -2.91 4.87
N TYR A 125 3.17 -2.89 6.06
CA TYR A 125 2.15 -1.90 6.44
C TYR A 125 2.72 -0.49 6.53
N GLU A 126 3.91 -0.33 7.11
CA GLU A 126 4.63 0.94 7.09
C GLU A 126 4.87 1.42 5.65
N LYS A 127 5.33 0.52 4.77
CA LYS A 127 5.61 0.87 3.38
C LYS A 127 4.34 1.20 2.58
N ARG A 128 3.22 0.52 2.85
CA ARG A 128 1.91 0.87 2.29
C ARG A 128 1.51 2.28 2.69
N ALA A 129 1.62 2.61 3.99
CA ALA A 129 1.28 3.93 4.50
C ALA A 129 2.15 5.04 3.87
N GLU A 130 3.45 4.81 3.72
CA GLU A 130 4.35 5.74 3.02
C GLU A 130 3.94 5.97 1.56
N ILE A 131 3.67 4.89 0.81
CA ILE A 131 3.29 4.98 -0.61
C ILE A 131 1.96 5.70 -0.77
N ASP A 132 0.97 5.40 0.07
CA ASP A 132 -0.34 6.02 0.00
C ASP A 132 -0.31 7.49 0.43
N SER A 133 0.50 7.84 1.43
CA SER A 133 0.77 9.24 1.80
C SER A 133 1.36 10.01 0.63
N GLN A 134 2.39 9.46 -0.04
CA GLN A 134 3.01 10.09 -1.20
C GLN A 134 2.00 10.28 -2.35
N ARG A 135 1.19 9.26 -2.65
CA ARG A 135 0.13 9.34 -3.67
C ARG A 135 -0.89 10.42 -3.36
N ASN A 136 -1.25 10.60 -2.10
CA ASN A 136 -2.21 11.63 -1.69
C ASN A 136 -1.64 13.03 -1.84
N LEU A 137 -0.37 13.24 -1.47
CA LEU A 137 0.34 14.50 -1.69
C LEU A 137 0.43 14.85 -3.18
N ASP A 138 0.73 13.86 -4.03
CA ASP A 138 0.83 14.07 -5.47
C ASP A 138 -0.53 14.40 -6.09
N LYS A 139 -1.60 13.72 -5.66
CA LYS A 139 -2.97 14.07 -6.07
C LYS A 139 -3.35 15.49 -5.66
N GLN A 140 -3.04 15.88 -4.42
CA GLN A 140 -3.35 17.21 -3.92
C GLN A 140 -2.62 18.30 -4.71
N LYS A 141 -1.34 18.10 -5.05
CA LYS A 141 -0.59 19.02 -5.92
C LYS A 141 -1.23 19.17 -7.30
N ILE A 142 -1.64 18.05 -7.92
CA ILE A 142 -2.30 18.06 -9.23
C ILE A 142 -3.65 18.79 -9.16
N GLU A 143 -4.41 18.58 -8.09
CA GLU A 143 -5.69 19.27 -7.86
C GLU A 143 -5.51 20.76 -7.63
N ASP A 144 -4.51 21.15 -6.83
CA ASP A 144 -4.15 22.55 -6.58
C ASP A 144 -3.69 23.26 -7.87
N GLU A 145 -2.88 22.60 -8.70
CA GLU A 145 -2.47 23.12 -10.00
C GLU A 145 -3.67 23.28 -10.94
N LYS A 146 -4.57 22.28 -11.01
CA LYS A 146 -5.80 22.40 -11.80
C LYS A 146 -6.70 23.52 -11.29
N ALA A 147 -6.83 23.67 -9.97
CA ALA A 147 -7.62 24.75 -9.37
C ALA A 147 -7.03 26.12 -9.70
N ARG A 148 -5.69 26.25 -9.67
CA ARG A 148 -4.98 27.47 -10.08
C ARG A 148 -5.17 27.79 -11.56
N MET A 149 -5.07 26.79 -12.44
CA MET A 149 -5.28 26.97 -13.89
C MET A 149 -6.72 27.30 -14.25
N ASN A 150 -7.68 26.74 -13.51
CA ASN A 150 -9.12 27.00 -13.70
C ASN A 150 -9.62 28.22 -12.91
N ALA A 151 -8.74 28.91 -12.18
CA ALA A 151 -9.12 30.09 -11.43
C ALA A 151 -9.48 31.22 -12.40
N ILE A 152 -10.76 31.62 -12.40
CA ILE A 152 -11.23 32.78 -13.13
C ILE A 152 -11.12 34.02 -12.24
N SER A 153 -10.85 35.17 -12.85
CA SER A 153 -10.90 36.44 -12.12
C SER A 153 -12.34 36.71 -11.64
N TYR A 154 -12.47 37.48 -10.56
CA TYR A 154 -13.79 37.83 -10.04
C TYR A 154 -14.63 38.64 -11.04
N GLU A 155 -13.99 39.49 -11.83
CA GLU A 155 -14.63 40.24 -12.90
C GLU A 155 -15.18 39.31 -13.98
N GLU A 156 -14.44 38.26 -14.33
CA GLU A 156 -14.88 37.27 -15.30
C GLU A 156 -16.02 36.39 -14.77
N TYR A 157 -16.00 36.06 -13.48
CA TYR A 157 -17.14 35.46 -12.80
C TYR A 157 -18.40 36.35 -12.88
N CYS A 158 -18.28 37.64 -12.55
CA CYS A 158 -19.39 38.60 -12.62
C CYS A 158 -19.96 38.70 -14.04
N ARG A 159 -19.10 38.71 -15.07
CA ARG A 159 -19.54 38.68 -16.48
C ARG A 159 -20.30 37.40 -16.83
N ARG A 160 -19.87 36.23 -16.34
CA ARG A 160 -20.53 34.93 -16.63
C ARG A 160 -21.89 34.79 -15.96
N VAL A 161 -22.08 35.40 -14.78
CA VAL A 161 -23.32 35.31 -13.99
C VAL A 161 -24.26 36.50 -14.27
N GLY A 162 -23.82 37.50 -15.04
CA GLY A 162 -24.63 38.68 -15.38
C GLY A 162 -24.82 39.66 -14.23
N ILE A 163 -23.90 39.67 -13.25
CA ILE A 163 -23.91 40.58 -12.11
C ILE A 163 -23.01 41.77 -12.44
N ASP A 164 -23.48 43.00 -12.22
CA ASP A 164 -22.60 44.18 -12.29
C ASP A 164 -21.54 44.09 -11.18
N PRO A 165 -20.24 44.04 -11.52
CA PRO A 165 -19.15 43.96 -10.53
C PRO A 165 -19.26 45.01 -9.41
N LYS A 166 -19.82 46.19 -9.71
CA LYS A 166 -19.96 47.32 -8.79
C LYS A 166 -21.07 47.17 -7.77
N GLU A 167 -22.10 46.37 -8.05
CA GLU A 167 -23.19 46.09 -7.10
C GLU A 167 -22.92 44.87 -6.23
N SER A 168 -21.86 44.14 -6.55
CA SER A 168 -21.59 42.85 -5.96
C SER A 168 -21.21 42.93 -4.46
N PRO A 169 -21.51 41.87 -3.67
CA PRO A 169 -21.20 41.83 -2.24
C PRO A 169 -19.72 42.04 -1.91
N LEU A 170 -18.81 41.60 -2.78
CA LEU A 170 -17.36 41.72 -2.58
C LEU A 170 -16.87 43.17 -2.72
N GLU A 171 -17.44 43.95 -3.63
CA GLU A 171 -17.07 45.37 -3.79
C GLU A 171 -17.59 46.20 -2.61
N LYS A 172 -18.75 45.84 -2.06
CA LYS A 172 -19.26 46.38 -0.78
C LYS A 172 -18.31 46.05 0.38
N LEU A 173 -17.77 44.83 0.42
CA LEU A 173 -16.82 44.39 1.43
C LEU A 173 -15.49 45.14 1.32
N LYS A 174 -14.95 45.29 0.11
CA LYS A 174 -13.73 46.04 -0.20
C LYS A 174 -13.84 47.50 0.24
N ARG A 175 -14.96 48.16 -0.07
CA ARG A 175 -15.26 49.53 0.39
C ARG A 175 -15.38 49.64 1.92
N LYS A 176 -15.88 48.62 2.61
CA LYS A 176 -15.89 48.57 4.10
C LYS A 176 -14.49 48.46 4.66
N LEU A 177 -13.69 47.52 4.16
CA LEU A 177 -12.29 47.31 4.58
C LEU A 177 -11.42 48.54 4.32
N GLU A 178 -11.56 49.22 3.18
CA GLU A 178 -10.85 50.47 2.92
C GLU A 178 -11.25 51.60 3.87
N LYS A 179 -12.53 51.67 4.27
CA LYS A 179 -13.00 52.65 5.25
C LYS A 179 -12.47 52.34 6.65
N GLU A 180 -12.41 51.08 7.05
CA GLU A 180 -11.85 50.65 8.33
C GLU A 180 -10.34 50.87 8.40
N SER A 181 -9.59 50.51 7.34
CA SER A 181 -8.16 50.77 7.23
C SER A 181 -7.82 52.27 7.28
N LYS A 182 -8.64 53.12 6.64
CA LYS A 182 -8.49 54.59 6.71
C LYS A 182 -8.83 55.15 8.10
N ARG A 183 -9.79 54.53 8.81
CA ARG A 183 -10.10 54.89 10.21
C ARG A 183 -8.96 54.54 11.15
N ASP A 184 -8.30 53.40 10.98
CA ASP A 184 -7.12 53.03 11.77
C ASP A 184 -5.91 53.95 11.51
N LYS A 185 -5.68 54.36 10.26
CA LYS A 185 -4.61 55.31 9.91
C LYS A 185 -4.86 56.73 10.44
N ASN A 186 -6.13 57.17 10.51
CA ASN A 186 -6.50 58.48 11.05
C ASN A 186 -6.83 58.46 12.56
N GLY A 187 -6.93 57.28 13.17
CA GLY A 187 -7.31 57.06 14.56
C GLY A 187 -6.14 56.97 15.55
N ARG A 188 -4.89 56.93 15.08
CA ARG A 188 -3.70 57.13 15.93
C ARG A 188 -3.58 58.62 16.30
N ARG A 189 -4.46 59.08 17.19
CA ARG A 189 -4.17 60.25 18.04
C ARG A 189 -3.30 59.77 19.20
N LYS A 190 -2.17 60.47 19.36
CA LYS A 190 -1.31 60.48 20.54
C LYS A 190 -2.11 60.60 21.83
#